data_AF-A0A423S1E1-F1
#
_entry.id   AF-A0A423S1E1-F1
#
_cell.length_a   1.000
_cell.length_b   1.000
_cell.length_c   1.000
_cell.angle_alpha   90.00
_cell.angle_beta   90.00
_cell.angle_gamma   90.00
#
_symmetry.space_group_name_H-M   'P 1'
#
loop_
_entity.id
_entity.type
_entity.pdbx_description
1 polymer ?
#
loop_
_entity_poly.entity_id
_entity_poly.type
_entity_poly.pdbx_seq_one_letter_code
_entity_poly.pdbx_strand_id
1 'polypeptide(L)'
;MPDGHDVGSRRIFAAWLTGFMLAVAAGNVTAQGDQVWSQEAVSPAINQKGLSVTQTFSAPQPVHPQAVITSVRVQRQTRTLGQLGSVLCTAPGAGRCVVLFGSHTSTQAFNGLPANQTFYLTHTLVGHGPQTPPAFVRSELSVWYSVGPSLQGQHGKSATPDTP
;
A
#
# COMPACT_ATOMS: atom_id res chain seq x y z
N MET A 1 -16.12 65.55 37.25
CA MET A 1 -14.77 66.14 37.11
C MET A 1 -14.61 67.16 38.21
N PRO A 2 -13.74 66.88 39.20
CA PRO A 2 -12.30 66.92 38.97
C PRO A 2 -11.57 65.59 39.24
N ASP A 3 -10.49 65.42 38.49
CA ASP A 3 -9.44 64.42 38.65
C ASP A 3 -8.55 64.74 39.86
N GLY A 4 -7.96 63.70 40.46
CA GLY A 4 -6.99 63.85 41.55
C GLY A 4 -6.38 62.52 41.93
N HIS A 5 -5.34 62.15 41.19
CA HIS A 5 -4.53 60.94 41.34
C HIS A 5 -3.90 60.82 42.73
N ASP A 6 -3.94 59.62 43.31
CA ASP A 6 -2.98 59.19 44.31
C ASP A 6 -2.18 58.00 43.77
N VAL A 7 -0.90 58.26 43.51
CA VAL A 7 0.14 57.32 43.08
C VAL A 7 1.03 57.12 44.28
N GLY A 8 1.10 55.91 44.84
CA GLY A 8 1.95 55.73 46.02
C GLY A 8 2.15 54.32 46.55
N SER A 9 3.11 53.63 45.93
CA SER A 9 4.08 52.79 46.66
C SER A 9 3.68 51.38 47.12
N ARG A 10 3.76 50.46 46.15
CA ARG A 10 4.49 49.19 46.18
C ARG A 10 4.94 48.68 47.56
N ARG A 11 4.36 47.55 48.00
CA ARG A 11 5.05 46.58 48.86
C ARG A 11 5.21 45.27 48.10
N ILE A 12 6.48 44.96 47.83
CA ILE A 12 6.97 43.70 47.28
C ILE A 12 6.85 42.64 48.38
N PHE A 13 6.14 41.54 48.12
CA PHE A 13 6.43 40.28 48.79
C PHE A 13 6.46 39.16 47.75
N ALA A 14 7.59 38.48 47.74
CA ALA A 14 7.95 37.43 46.83
C ALA A 14 7.30 36.09 47.20
N ALA A 15 7.22 35.24 46.17
CA ALA A 15 7.23 33.77 46.21
C ALA A 15 6.03 33.07 46.85
N TRP A 16 5.43 32.11 46.14
CA TRP A 16 5.78 30.70 46.27
C TRP A 16 5.29 29.89 45.05
N LEU A 17 6.18 29.00 44.62
CA LEU A 17 6.05 28.00 43.57
C LEU A 17 5.04 26.91 43.95
N THR A 18 4.17 26.50 43.02
CA THR A 18 3.95 25.09 42.61
C THR A 18 2.84 25.00 41.58
N GLY A 19 3.09 24.37 40.43
CA GLY A 19 2.08 24.26 39.37
C GLY A 19 2.45 23.31 38.24
N PHE A 20 2.75 22.06 38.60
CA PHE A 20 2.52 20.82 37.82
C PHE A 20 2.77 20.88 36.30
N MET A 21 4.00 20.59 35.88
CA MET A 21 4.31 20.25 34.48
C MET A 21 3.77 18.83 34.20
N LEU A 22 2.61 18.71 33.52
CA LEU A 22 2.19 17.44 32.94
C LEU A 22 3.19 17.07 31.83
N ALA A 23 4.11 16.16 32.13
CA ALA A 23 4.86 15.44 31.12
C ALA A 23 3.87 14.48 30.41
N VAL A 24 3.23 14.95 29.35
CA VAL A 24 2.56 14.07 28.41
C VAL A 24 3.66 13.25 27.74
N ALA A 25 3.90 12.04 28.24
CA ALA A 25 4.66 11.04 27.53
C ALA A 25 3.84 10.65 26.30
N ALA A 26 3.99 11.41 25.23
CA ALA A 26 3.58 10.99 23.90
C ALA A 26 4.46 9.79 23.55
N GLY A 27 4.00 8.60 23.92
CA GLY A 27 4.49 7.37 23.32
C GLY A 27 4.29 7.54 21.83
N ASN A 28 5.39 7.75 21.09
CA ASN A 28 5.36 7.69 19.65
C ASN A 28 4.99 6.26 19.30
N VAL A 29 3.70 5.99 19.11
CA VAL A 29 3.25 4.80 18.40
C VAL A 29 3.75 5.01 16.98
N THR A 30 4.95 4.51 16.70
CA THR A 30 5.40 4.32 15.34
C THR A 30 4.53 3.21 14.77
N ALA A 31 3.36 3.59 14.24
CA ALA A 31 2.72 2.77 13.24
C ALA A 31 3.79 2.59 12.15
N GLN A 32 4.42 1.42 12.08
CA GLN A 32 5.22 1.04 10.92
C GLN A 32 4.24 1.03 9.76
N GLY A 33 4.19 2.15 9.03
CA GLY A 33 3.35 2.30 7.86
C GLY A 33 3.68 1.20 6.86
N ASP A 34 2.66 0.76 6.12
CA ASP A 34 2.81 -0.22 5.06
C ASP A 34 4.01 0.16 4.17
N GLN A 35 4.99 -0.74 4.12
CA GLN A 35 6.13 -0.63 3.23
C GLN A 35 5.69 -1.03 1.84
N VAL A 36 6.37 -0.53 0.81
CA VAL A 36 6.04 -0.86 -0.59
C VAL A 36 7.31 -1.19 -1.35
N TRP A 37 7.25 -2.26 -2.14
CA TRP A 37 8.17 -2.44 -3.24
C TRP A 37 7.41 -2.31 -4.55
N SER A 38 8.08 -1.73 -5.55
CA SER A 38 7.53 -1.56 -6.89
C SER A 38 8.55 -1.96 -7.93
N GLN A 39 8.07 -2.48 -9.06
CA GLN A 39 8.90 -2.79 -10.21
C GLN A 39 8.12 -2.53 -11.50
N GLU A 40 8.83 -2.00 -12.48
CA GLU A 40 8.32 -1.83 -13.84
C GLU A 40 8.97 -2.85 -14.78
N ALA A 41 8.20 -3.32 -15.75
CA ALA A 41 8.72 -4.16 -16.83
C ALA A 41 7.92 -3.93 -18.13
N VAL A 42 8.53 -4.26 -19.25
CA VAL A 42 7.86 -4.35 -20.57
C VAL A 42 7.73 -5.82 -20.95
N SER A 43 6.57 -6.21 -21.48
CA SER A 43 6.33 -7.57 -21.92
C SER A 43 7.19 -7.93 -23.14
N PRO A 44 7.42 -9.22 -23.40
CA PRO A 44 7.77 -9.67 -24.74
C PRO A 44 6.76 -9.17 -25.78
N ALA A 45 7.20 -9.12 -27.04
CA ALA A 45 6.33 -8.73 -28.16
C ALA A 45 5.17 -9.72 -28.35
N ILE A 46 3.95 -9.19 -28.46
CA ILE A 46 2.78 -9.96 -28.85
C ILE A 46 2.61 -9.81 -30.36
N ASN A 47 3.03 -10.83 -31.11
CA ASN A 47 2.96 -10.89 -32.57
C ASN A 47 1.76 -11.71 -33.08
N GLN A 48 1.06 -12.40 -32.17
CA GLN A 48 -0.11 -13.21 -32.49
C GLN A 48 -1.17 -13.03 -31.39
N LYS A 49 -2.44 -12.89 -31.80
CA LYS A 49 -3.60 -12.87 -30.91
C LYS A 49 -3.89 -14.31 -30.44
N GLY A 50 -4.40 -14.43 -29.22
CA GLY A 50 -4.71 -15.70 -28.58
C GLY A 50 -3.50 -16.37 -27.92
N LEU A 51 -2.28 -15.88 -28.14
CA LEU A 51 -1.09 -16.34 -27.43
C LEU A 51 -0.79 -15.45 -26.23
N SER A 52 -0.38 -16.09 -25.14
CA SER A 52 -0.04 -15.41 -23.90
C SER A 52 1.45 -15.07 -23.83
N VAL A 53 1.76 -13.88 -23.32
CA VAL A 53 3.12 -13.49 -22.91
C VAL A 53 3.13 -13.20 -21.42
N THR A 54 4.23 -13.53 -20.74
CA THR A 54 4.33 -13.41 -19.28
C THR A 54 5.49 -12.50 -18.89
N GLN A 55 5.24 -11.63 -17.90
CA GLN A 55 6.24 -10.86 -17.19
C GLN A 55 6.40 -11.41 -15.77
N THR A 56 7.62 -11.36 -15.26
CA THR A 56 7.93 -11.80 -13.89
C THR A 56 8.32 -10.59 -13.06
N PHE A 57 7.72 -10.48 -11.87
CA PHE A 57 8.02 -9.44 -10.90
C PHE A 57 8.50 -10.07 -9.59
N SER A 58 9.53 -9.52 -8.99
CA SER A 58 10.05 -9.97 -7.69
C SER A 58 10.60 -8.78 -6.93
N ALA A 59 10.63 -8.89 -5.60
CA ALA A 59 11.13 -7.80 -4.77
C ALA A 59 12.57 -7.44 -5.19
N PRO A 60 12.86 -6.16 -5.51
CA PRO A 60 14.17 -5.75 -6.02
C PRO A 60 15.26 -5.76 -4.94
N GLN A 61 14.85 -5.81 -3.67
CA GLN A 61 15.72 -5.90 -2.50
C GLN A 61 15.15 -6.97 -1.55
N PRO A 62 15.99 -7.56 -0.68
CA PRO A 62 15.52 -8.50 0.34
C PRO A 62 14.42 -7.88 1.21
N VAL A 63 13.28 -8.58 1.27
CA VAL A 63 12.15 -8.21 2.14
C VAL A 63 12.23 -9.02 3.43
N HIS A 64 11.82 -8.42 4.55
CA HIS A 64 11.83 -9.09 5.84
C HIS A 64 11.07 -10.44 5.78
N PRO A 65 11.61 -11.55 6.32
CA PRO A 65 11.00 -12.88 6.16
C PRO A 65 9.59 -13.03 6.74
N GLN A 66 9.25 -12.22 7.75
CA GLN A 66 7.91 -12.20 8.38
C GLN A 66 6.97 -11.15 7.77
N ALA A 67 7.40 -10.44 6.73
CA ALA A 67 6.55 -9.46 6.06
C ALA A 67 5.44 -10.17 5.26
N VAL A 68 4.22 -9.67 5.39
CA VAL A 68 3.06 -10.17 4.65
C VAL A 68 2.44 -9.08 3.79
N ILE A 69 1.94 -9.48 2.63
CA ILE A 69 1.27 -8.59 1.68
C ILE A 69 -0.04 -8.08 2.31
N THR A 70 -0.29 -6.78 2.17
CA THR A 70 -1.53 -6.10 2.59
C THR A 70 -2.37 -5.60 1.42
N SER A 71 -1.73 -5.31 0.28
CA SER A 71 -2.40 -5.00 -0.99
C SER A 71 -1.44 -5.06 -2.17
N VAL A 72 -1.99 -5.22 -3.36
CA VAL A 72 -1.26 -5.19 -4.63
C VAL A 72 -1.96 -4.26 -5.60
N ARG A 73 -1.20 -3.40 -6.28
CA ARG A 73 -1.66 -2.60 -7.41
C ARG A 73 -0.89 -2.99 -8.66
N VAL A 74 -1.62 -3.12 -9.76
CA VAL A 74 -1.07 -3.30 -11.10
C VAL A 74 -1.53 -2.15 -11.96
N GLN A 75 -0.59 -1.53 -12.67
CA GLN A 75 -0.86 -0.60 -13.75
C GLN A 75 -0.35 -1.18 -15.07
N ARG A 76 -1.11 -1.00 -16.14
CA ARG A 76 -0.80 -1.52 -17.48
C ARG A 76 -1.07 -0.46 -18.52
N GLN A 77 -0.15 -0.34 -19.46
CA GLN A 77 -0.26 0.55 -20.61
C GLN A 77 0.10 -0.23 -21.88
N THR A 78 -0.71 -0.10 -22.92
CA THR A 78 -0.45 -0.69 -24.22
C THR A 78 -1.01 0.20 -25.32
N ARG A 79 -0.36 0.19 -26.49
CA ARG A 79 -0.81 0.86 -27.70
C ARG A 79 -1.28 -0.20 -28.70
N THR A 80 -2.45 -0.77 -28.45
CA THR A 80 -3.07 -1.76 -29.33
C THR A 80 -4.56 -1.45 -29.45
N LEU A 81 -5.14 -1.75 -30.61
CA LEU A 81 -6.58 -1.66 -30.85
C LEU A 81 -7.32 -2.93 -30.40
N GLY A 82 -6.58 -4.00 -30.06
CA GLY A 82 -7.16 -5.26 -29.57
C GLY A 82 -7.53 -5.22 -28.09
N GLN A 83 -8.52 -6.02 -27.70
CA GLN A 83 -8.85 -6.21 -26.29
C GLN A 83 -7.74 -7.02 -25.61
N LEU A 84 -7.18 -6.47 -24.52
CA LEU A 84 -6.15 -7.12 -23.71
C LEU A 84 -6.78 -7.78 -22.48
N GLY A 85 -6.66 -9.10 -22.39
CA GLY A 85 -6.88 -9.84 -21.15
C GLY A 85 -5.58 -9.92 -20.36
N SER A 86 -5.64 -9.73 -19.03
CA SER A 86 -4.50 -10.04 -18.17
C SER A 86 -4.90 -10.72 -16.87
N VAL A 87 -3.99 -11.56 -16.39
CA VAL A 87 -4.11 -12.25 -15.11
C VAL A 87 -2.79 -12.12 -14.36
N LEU A 88 -2.86 -11.77 -13.08
CA LEU A 88 -1.72 -11.78 -12.17
C LEU A 88 -1.79 -13.04 -11.31
N CYS A 89 -0.73 -13.86 -11.31
CA CYS A 89 -0.65 -15.11 -10.58
C CYS A 89 0.60 -15.18 -9.68
N THR A 90 0.55 -16.04 -8.67
CA THR A 90 1.68 -16.33 -7.75
C THR A 90 2.56 -17.49 -8.23
N ALA A 91 2.11 -18.25 -9.22
CA ALA A 91 2.89 -19.22 -9.98
C ALA A 91 2.61 -19.05 -11.49
N PRO A 92 3.49 -19.56 -12.38
CA PRO A 92 3.28 -19.45 -13.82
C PRO A 92 1.96 -20.10 -14.24
N GLY A 93 0.96 -19.28 -14.62
CA GLY A 93 -0.37 -19.75 -15.01
C GLY A 93 -1.19 -20.45 -13.92
N ALA A 94 -0.77 -20.38 -12.64
CA ALA A 94 -1.38 -21.14 -11.56
C ALA A 94 -1.25 -20.44 -10.19
N GLY A 95 -1.70 -21.12 -9.13
CA GLY A 95 -1.68 -20.61 -7.76
C GLY A 95 -2.83 -19.62 -7.51
N ARG A 96 -2.61 -18.67 -6.60
CA ARG A 96 -3.58 -17.58 -6.41
C ARG A 96 -3.47 -16.61 -7.58
N CYS A 97 -4.58 -16.41 -8.30
CA CYS A 97 -4.65 -15.58 -9.48
C CYS A 97 -5.78 -14.54 -9.39
N VAL A 98 -5.56 -13.37 -9.99
CA VAL A 98 -6.56 -12.29 -10.11
C VAL A 98 -6.64 -11.84 -11.55
N VAL A 99 -7.86 -11.81 -12.10
CA VAL A 99 -8.13 -11.20 -13.40
C VAL A 99 -8.08 -9.69 -13.27
N LEU A 100 -7.36 -9.02 -14.17
CA LEU A 100 -7.15 -7.58 -14.11
C LEU A 100 -8.03 -6.85 -15.13
N PHE A 101 -8.86 -5.93 -14.65
CA PHE A 101 -9.75 -5.12 -15.47
C PHE A 101 -9.20 -3.70 -15.68
N GLY A 102 -9.49 -3.09 -16.84
CA GLY A 102 -9.06 -1.72 -17.15
C GLY A 102 -7.54 -1.53 -17.26
N SER A 103 -7.05 -0.29 -17.15
CA SER A 103 -5.62 0.02 -17.14
C SER A 103 -4.97 -0.12 -15.76
N HIS A 104 -5.77 -0.17 -14.70
CA HIS A 104 -5.30 -0.23 -13.33
C HIS A 104 -6.19 -1.17 -12.51
N THR A 105 -5.59 -1.92 -11.59
CA THR A 105 -6.31 -2.80 -10.66
C THR A 105 -5.61 -2.74 -9.32
N SER A 106 -6.35 -2.51 -8.24
CA SER A 106 -5.87 -2.69 -6.87
C SER A 106 -6.64 -3.84 -6.23
N THR A 107 -5.98 -4.72 -5.49
CA THR A 107 -6.58 -5.92 -4.93
C THR A 107 -5.93 -6.32 -3.61
N GLN A 108 -6.73 -6.91 -2.73
CA GLN A 108 -6.31 -7.53 -1.48
C GLN A 108 -6.31 -9.06 -1.55
N ALA A 109 -6.51 -9.64 -2.74
CA ALA A 109 -6.57 -11.09 -2.91
C ALA A 109 -5.27 -11.79 -2.45
N PHE A 110 -4.14 -11.10 -2.51
CA PHE A 110 -2.84 -11.65 -2.10
C PHE A 110 -2.53 -11.44 -0.62
N ASN A 111 -3.48 -10.97 0.18
CA ASN A 111 -3.25 -10.69 1.60
C ASN A 111 -2.79 -11.93 2.36
N GLY A 112 -1.85 -11.70 3.28
CA GLY A 112 -1.25 -12.73 4.12
C GLY A 112 -0.20 -13.60 3.43
N LEU A 113 0.03 -13.45 2.12
CA LEU A 113 1.13 -14.11 1.44
C LEU A 113 2.48 -13.44 1.79
N PRO A 114 3.60 -14.18 1.72
CA PRO A 114 4.92 -13.61 1.94
C PRO A 114 5.20 -12.41 1.04
N ALA A 115 5.74 -11.33 1.58
CA ALA A 115 6.01 -10.11 0.81
C ALA A 115 7.19 -10.24 -0.17
N ASN A 116 7.97 -11.31 -0.10
CA ASN A 116 8.99 -11.67 -1.09
C ASN A 116 8.43 -12.50 -2.26
N GLN A 117 7.10 -12.66 -2.36
CA GLN A 117 6.45 -13.44 -3.40
C GLN A 117 6.81 -12.95 -4.82
N THR A 118 7.20 -13.88 -5.68
CA THR A 118 7.30 -13.65 -7.13
C THR A 118 5.92 -13.66 -7.76
N PHE A 119 5.65 -12.70 -8.65
CA PHE A 119 4.40 -12.60 -9.39
C PHE A 119 4.62 -12.79 -10.89
N TYR A 120 3.63 -13.41 -11.54
CA TYR A 120 3.60 -13.67 -12.96
C TYR A 120 2.40 -12.96 -13.57
N LEU A 121 2.68 -11.90 -14.35
CA LEU A 121 1.66 -11.14 -15.05
C LEU A 121 1.56 -11.64 -16.49
N THR A 122 0.46 -12.32 -16.78
CA THR A 122 0.20 -12.89 -18.10
C THR A 122 -0.72 -11.97 -18.89
N HIS A 123 -0.38 -11.72 -20.15
CA HIS A 123 -1.10 -10.88 -21.10
C HIS A 123 -1.52 -11.71 -22.32
N THR A 124 -2.77 -11.57 -22.74
CA THR A 124 -3.28 -12.19 -23.97
C THR A 124 -4.12 -11.18 -24.73
N LEU A 125 -3.80 -10.93 -26.00
CA LEU A 125 -4.70 -10.20 -26.89
C LEU A 125 -5.80 -11.14 -27.38
N VAL A 126 -7.06 -10.76 -27.17
CA VAL A 126 -8.22 -11.56 -27.56
C VAL A 126 -8.30 -11.69 -29.08
N GLY A 127 -8.69 -12.87 -29.55
CA GLY A 127 -8.85 -13.21 -30.96
C GLY A 127 -7.78 -14.19 -31.45
N HIS A 128 -7.64 -14.29 -32.76
CA HIS A 128 -6.71 -15.20 -33.43
C HIS A 128 -5.97 -14.50 -34.57
N GLY A 129 -4.86 -15.09 -35.02
CA GLY A 129 -4.09 -14.61 -36.15
C GLY A 129 -3.03 -13.56 -35.78
N PRO A 130 -2.35 -12.97 -36.77
CA PRO A 130 -1.24 -12.06 -36.54
C PRO A 130 -1.67 -10.75 -35.86
N GLN A 131 -0.80 -10.23 -35.01
CA GLN A 131 -0.89 -8.89 -34.43
C GLN A 131 0.18 -8.01 -35.09
N THR A 132 -0.26 -7.12 -35.97
CA THR A 132 0.62 -6.19 -36.70
C THR A 132 0.08 -4.75 -36.56
N PRO A 133 0.88 -3.79 -36.05
CA PRO A 133 2.23 -3.96 -35.53
C PRO A 133 2.27 -4.82 -34.25
N PRO A 134 3.45 -5.37 -33.88
CA PRO A 134 3.66 -6.02 -32.60
C PRO A 134 3.18 -5.14 -31.44
N ALA A 135 2.44 -5.73 -30.50
CA ALA A 135 2.02 -5.03 -29.30
C ALA A 135 2.97 -5.32 -28.14
N PHE A 136 3.21 -4.31 -27.31
CA PHE A 136 3.94 -4.42 -26.05
C PHE A 136 3.06 -3.89 -24.92
N VAL A 137 3.23 -4.45 -23.72
CA VAL A 137 2.56 -3.98 -22.51
C VAL A 137 3.62 -3.50 -21.54
N ARG A 138 3.60 -2.21 -21.19
CA ARG A 138 4.35 -1.68 -20.05
C ARG A 138 3.50 -1.88 -18.82
N SER A 139 4.09 -2.47 -17.79
CA SER A 139 3.40 -2.81 -16.56
C SER A 139 4.21 -2.34 -15.35
N GLU A 140 3.52 -1.81 -14.35
CA GLU A 140 4.06 -1.50 -13.03
C GLU A 140 3.30 -2.35 -12.00
N LEU A 141 4.05 -3.06 -11.16
CA LEU A 141 3.51 -3.78 -10.01
C LEU A 141 4.00 -3.10 -8.74
N SER A 142 3.07 -2.72 -7.87
CA SER A 142 3.35 -2.22 -6.53
C SER A 142 2.74 -3.17 -5.50
N VAL A 143 3.52 -3.58 -4.51
CA VAL A 143 3.12 -4.51 -3.47
C VAL A 143 3.35 -3.86 -2.12
N TRP A 144 2.27 -3.59 -1.40
CA TRP A 144 2.31 -3.10 -0.03
C TRP A 144 2.37 -4.27 0.93
N TYR A 145 3.16 -4.12 1.98
CA TYR A 145 3.37 -5.13 2.99
C TYR A 145 3.66 -4.52 4.36
N SER A 146 3.43 -5.30 5.41
CA SER A 146 3.76 -4.92 6.79
C SER A 146 4.52 -6.04 7.49
N VAL A 147 5.33 -5.66 8.49
CA VAL A 147 6.03 -6.60 9.39
C VAL A 147 5.31 -6.55 10.73
N GLY A 148 4.66 -7.64 11.13
CA GLY A 148 3.92 -7.71 12.41
C GLY A 148 2.51 -8.30 12.24
N PRO A 149 1.75 -8.50 13.34
CA PRO A 149 0.45 -9.16 13.33
C PRO A 149 -0.61 -8.25 12.70
N SER A 150 -0.61 -8.12 11.37
CA SER A 150 -1.51 -7.25 10.62
C SER A 150 -2.92 -7.82 10.42
N LEU A 151 -3.47 -8.53 11.41
CA LEU A 151 -4.86 -9.06 11.38
C LEU A 151 -5.57 -9.16 12.76
N GLN A 152 -5.31 -8.27 13.73
CA GLN A 152 -6.08 -8.30 15.01
C GLN A 152 -6.55 -6.95 15.59
N GLY A 153 -6.34 -5.83 14.88
CA GLY A 153 -6.68 -4.49 15.38
C GLY A 153 -8.10 -3.97 15.12
N GLN A 154 -9.00 -4.73 14.48
CA GLN A 154 -10.36 -4.24 14.13
C GLN A 154 -11.53 -5.04 14.75
N HIS A 155 -11.28 -5.87 15.76
CA HIS A 155 -12.35 -6.58 16.50
C HIS A 155 -12.22 -6.39 18.04
N GLY A 156 -12.03 -5.15 18.47
CA GLY A 156 -11.88 -4.82 19.89
C GLY A 156 -12.50 -3.48 20.28
N LYS A 157 -13.73 -3.21 19.84
CA LYS A 157 -14.56 -2.20 20.53
C LYS A 157 -14.94 -2.83 21.88
N SER A 158 -14.07 -2.68 22.88
CA SER A 158 -14.36 -3.08 24.27
C SER A 158 -15.66 -2.40 24.69
N ALA A 159 -16.72 -3.19 24.80
CA ALA A 159 -17.89 -2.80 25.57
C ALA A 159 -17.43 -2.74 27.03
N THR A 160 -17.48 -1.54 27.60
CA THR A 160 -17.35 -1.34 29.04
C THR A 160 -18.46 -2.14 29.74
N PRO A 161 -18.16 -2.98 30.74
CA PRO A 161 -19.19 -3.53 31.61
C PRO A 161 -19.56 -2.45 32.63
N ASP A 162 -20.76 -1.89 32.51
CA ASP A 162 -21.39 -1.20 33.65
C ASP A 162 -21.63 -2.25 34.74
N THR A 163 -21.05 -2.01 35.92
CA THR A 163 -21.20 -2.84 37.12
C THR A 163 -22.03 -2.03 38.14
N PRO A 164 -22.84 -2.69 38.99
CA PRO A 164 -24.17 -2.26 39.45
C PRO A 164 -24.21 -1.10 40.45
#